data_AF-A0AAN8L3J0-F1
#
_entry.id   AF-A0AAN8L3J0-F1
#
_cell.length_a   1.000
_cell.length_b   1.000
_cell.length_c   1.000
_cell.angle_alpha   90.00
_cell.angle_beta   90.00
_cell.angle_gamma   90.00
#
_symmetry.space_group_name_H-M   'P 1'
#
loop_
_entity.id
_entity.type
_entity.pdbx_description
1 polymer ?
#
loop_
_entity_poly.entity_id
_entity_poly.type
_entity_poly.pdbx_seq_one_letter_code
_entity_poly.pdbx_strand_id
1 'polypeptide(L)'
;MEFENIILTVHSDVVRGLDRPDLVAALWDDIMRGIADLAAVPTKFPCKERFVAGFMHAGYPIMIQSSSSPDLMNPVAACSSGLWGAIHELGHNQQRVVWEFPSHTTECTCNLWSVYVHEEVLGVNQDQAHPNMVLANRQSRAEGYAKEGRNLASWDMWVALETYMQLQDQFVWDAFKKVFAAYHTMQNVPNDNQGKMNLYAETFSPTVERNLAPFFKAWGWPIKPATEEKLSNLPVWSNHPMAQYG
;
A
#
# COMPACT_ATOMS: atom_id res chain seq x y z
N MET A 1 4.13 -12.13 22.86
CA MET A 1 4.13 -13.35 22.03
C MET A 1 5.12 -13.14 20.90
N GLU A 2 5.88 -14.16 20.52
CA GLU A 2 6.92 -14.08 19.48
C GLU A 2 6.63 -15.12 18.40
N PHE A 3 6.62 -14.68 17.14
CA PHE A 3 6.34 -15.48 15.94
C PHE A 3 7.51 -15.38 14.95
N GLU A 4 7.39 -15.91 13.73
CA GLU A 4 8.54 -16.01 12.81
C GLU A 4 9.12 -14.64 12.46
N ASN A 5 8.24 -13.70 12.08
CA ASN A 5 8.62 -12.37 11.58
C ASN A 5 8.12 -11.22 12.47
N ILE A 6 7.38 -11.49 13.55
CA ILE A 6 6.80 -10.43 14.38
C ILE A 6 6.73 -10.79 15.86
N ILE A 7 6.87 -9.78 16.72
CA ILE A 7 6.70 -9.87 18.17
C ILE A 7 5.57 -8.94 18.60
N LEU A 8 4.58 -9.49 19.29
CA LEU A 8 3.44 -8.74 19.83
C LEU A 8 3.58 -8.61 21.35
N THR A 9 3.79 -7.39 21.82
CA THR A 9 3.86 -7.07 23.25
C THR A 9 2.54 -6.45 23.69
N VAL A 10 1.72 -7.23 24.39
CA VAL A 10 0.40 -6.81 24.89
C VAL A 10 0.27 -7.03 26.38
N HIS A 11 -0.75 -6.42 27.00
CA HIS A 11 -1.05 -6.68 28.41
C HIS A 11 -1.46 -8.13 28.66
N SER A 12 -1.09 -8.65 29.84
CA SER A 12 -1.26 -10.07 30.17
C SER A 12 -2.71 -10.56 30.17
N ASP A 13 -3.67 -9.67 30.46
CA ASP A 13 -5.10 -9.96 30.45
C ASP A 13 -5.64 -10.30 29.06
N VAL A 14 -5.08 -9.70 27.99
CA VAL A 14 -5.46 -9.99 26.59
C VAL A 14 -5.09 -11.42 26.18
N VAL A 15 -3.98 -11.96 26.72
CA VAL A 15 -3.46 -13.29 26.32
C VAL A 15 -3.76 -14.40 27.33
N ARG A 16 -4.10 -14.07 28.59
CA ARG A 16 -4.34 -15.07 29.64
C ARG A 16 -5.52 -15.99 29.31
N GLY A 17 -6.51 -15.51 28.56
CA GLY A 17 -7.68 -16.28 28.13
C GLY A 17 -7.60 -16.81 26.69
N LEU A 18 -6.42 -16.78 26.06
CA LEU A 18 -6.27 -17.20 24.67
C LEU A 18 -6.15 -18.73 24.58
N ASP A 19 -7.25 -19.39 24.19
CA ASP A 19 -7.30 -20.86 24.10
C ASP A 19 -6.46 -21.44 22.94
N ARG A 20 -6.33 -20.67 21.84
CA ARG A 20 -5.68 -21.11 20.60
C ARG A 20 -4.60 -20.12 20.12
N PRO A 21 -3.49 -19.99 20.87
CA PRO A 21 -2.37 -19.13 20.48
C PRO A 21 -1.71 -19.56 19.17
N ASP A 22 -1.86 -20.83 18.77
CA ASP A 22 -1.41 -21.37 17.50
C ASP A 22 -2.16 -20.79 16.30
N LEU A 23 -3.46 -20.50 16.43
CA LEU A 23 -4.23 -19.82 15.37
C LEU A 23 -3.81 -18.37 15.20
N VAL A 24 -3.46 -17.69 16.29
CA VAL A 24 -2.90 -16.33 16.25
C VAL A 24 -1.51 -16.35 15.60
N ALA A 25 -0.67 -17.34 15.94
CA ALA A 25 0.64 -17.50 15.31
C ALA A 25 0.51 -17.72 13.79
N ALA A 26 -0.34 -18.67 13.37
CA ALA A 26 -0.56 -18.96 11.95
C ALA A 26 -1.03 -17.73 11.17
N LEU A 27 -2.00 -16.99 11.72
CA LEU A 27 -2.50 -15.74 11.14
C LEU A 27 -1.37 -14.72 10.94
N TRP A 28 -0.59 -14.44 11.98
CA TRP A 28 0.47 -13.43 11.88
C TRP A 28 1.63 -13.87 10.98
N ASP A 29 1.93 -15.16 10.93
CA ASP A 29 2.90 -15.70 9.99
C ASP A 29 2.39 -15.56 8.53
N ASP A 30 1.10 -15.79 8.27
CA ASP A 30 0.47 -15.55 6.96
C ASP A 30 0.47 -14.06 6.57
N ILE A 31 0.07 -13.18 7.50
CA ILE A 31 0.11 -11.72 7.29
C ILE A 31 1.53 -11.28 6.94
N MET A 32 2.54 -11.68 7.72
CA MET A 32 3.92 -11.28 7.48
C MET A 32 4.49 -11.84 6.17
N ARG A 33 4.06 -13.03 5.74
CA ARG A 33 4.36 -13.53 4.39
C ARG A 33 3.73 -12.64 3.32
N GLY A 34 2.49 -12.19 3.50
CA GLY A 34 1.83 -11.24 2.61
C GLY A 34 2.54 -9.88 2.55
N ILE A 35 2.99 -9.36 3.69
CA ILE A 35 3.79 -8.13 3.75
C ILE A 35 5.06 -8.28 2.92
N ALA A 36 5.79 -9.39 3.11
CA ALA A 36 7.01 -9.72 2.37
C ALA A 36 6.76 -9.84 0.86
N ASP A 37 5.68 -10.52 0.49
CA ASP A 37 5.35 -10.82 -0.90
C ASP A 37 5.03 -9.56 -1.68
N LEU A 38 4.17 -8.68 -1.17
CA LEU A 38 3.89 -7.40 -1.84
C LEU A 38 5.17 -6.57 -1.94
N ALA A 39 5.96 -6.49 -0.86
CA ALA A 39 7.22 -5.76 -0.85
C ALA A 39 8.30 -6.37 -1.76
N ALA A 40 8.07 -7.56 -2.34
CA ALA A 40 9.02 -8.31 -3.15
C ALA A 40 10.36 -8.53 -2.43
N VAL A 41 10.30 -8.88 -1.14
CA VAL A 41 11.47 -9.19 -0.29
C VAL A 41 11.39 -10.65 0.20
N PRO A 42 12.50 -11.23 0.71
CA PRO A 42 12.47 -12.56 1.29
C PRO A 42 11.42 -12.70 2.40
N THR A 43 10.74 -13.84 2.43
CA THR A 43 9.66 -14.13 3.39
C THR A 43 10.12 -14.11 4.85
N LYS A 44 11.42 -14.31 5.10
CA LYS A 44 12.02 -14.17 6.43
C LYS A 44 12.71 -12.82 6.55
N PHE A 45 12.26 -12.03 7.52
CA PHE A 45 12.77 -10.68 7.74
C PHE A 45 14.13 -10.74 8.46
N PRO A 46 15.09 -9.86 8.11
CA PRO A 46 16.36 -9.76 8.82
C PRO A 46 16.18 -9.40 10.30
N CYS A 47 15.15 -8.62 10.60
CA CYS A 47 14.73 -8.26 11.95
C CYS A 47 13.22 -8.43 12.06
N LYS A 48 12.75 -9.08 13.13
CA LYS A 48 11.31 -9.23 13.38
C LYS A 48 10.68 -7.88 13.63
N GLU A 49 9.52 -7.64 13.02
CA GLU A 49 8.66 -6.51 13.32
C GLU A 49 8.13 -6.58 14.76
N ARG A 50 7.68 -5.45 15.30
CA ARG A 50 7.30 -5.36 16.72
C ARG A 50 6.12 -4.44 16.92
N PHE A 51 5.08 -4.96 17.56
CA PHE A 51 4.01 -4.18 18.14
C PHE A 51 4.15 -4.07 19.65
N VAL A 52 3.92 -2.89 20.19
CA VAL A 52 3.83 -2.64 21.63
C VAL A 52 2.52 -1.92 21.95
N ALA A 53 1.70 -2.55 22.78
CA ALA A 53 0.51 -1.95 23.36
C ALA A 53 0.89 -0.97 24.46
N GLY A 54 0.54 0.30 24.30
CA GLY A 54 0.88 1.32 25.27
C GLY A 54 0.25 2.69 25.01
N PHE A 55 0.80 3.72 25.67
CA PHE A 55 0.32 5.10 25.56
C PHE A 55 1.30 6.03 24.85
N MET A 56 2.61 5.88 25.06
CA MET A 56 3.64 6.73 24.47
C MET A 56 4.74 5.87 23.84
N HIS A 57 5.24 6.27 22.67
CA HIS A 57 6.46 5.71 22.07
C HIS A 57 7.25 6.78 21.31
N ALA A 58 8.50 6.46 20.95
CA ALA A 58 9.29 7.22 20.01
C ALA A 58 10.04 6.26 19.09
N GLY A 59 9.86 6.41 17.78
CA GLY A 59 10.48 5.54 16.77
C GLY A 59 10.03 4.08 16.87
N TYR A 60 10.85 3.18 16.34
CA TYR A 60 10.63 1.74 16.39
C TYR A 60 10.76 1.20 17.83
N PRO A 61 9.84 0.35 18.34
CA PRO A 61 8.82 -0.47 17.64
C PRO A 61 7.50 0.24 17.30
N ILE A 62 6.62 -0.40 16.52
CA ILE A 62 5.27 0.10 16.21
C ILE A 62 4.43 0.11 17.50
N MET A 63 3.81 1.25 17.79
CA MET A 63 2.92 1.39 18.94
C MET A 63 1.47 1.28 18.52
N ILE A 64 0.71 0.49 19.27
CA ILE A 64 -0.74 0.46 19.16
C ILE A 64 -1.35 0.89 20.50
N GLN A 65 -2.50 1.57 20.43
CA GLN A 65 -3.26 1.84 21.64
C GLN A 65 -3.67 0.53 22.30
N SER A 66 -3.55 0.47 23.64
CA SER A 66 -3.88 -0.77 24.38
C SER A 66 -5.31 -1.26 24.12
N SER A 67 -6.25 -0.37 23.82
CA SER A 67 -7.63 -0.71 23.44
C SER A 67 -7.74 -1.51 22.13
N SER A 68 -6.78 -1.39 21.22
CA SER A 68 -6.73 -2.15 19.95
C SER A 68 -5.99 -3.48 20.07
N SER A 69 -5.42 -3.79 21.23
CA SER A 69 -4.68 -5.04 21.45
C SER A 69 -5.53 -6.32 21.30
N PRO A 70 -6.83 -6.34 21.68
CA PRO A 70 -7.67 -7.51 21.45
C PRO A 70 -7.81 -7.88 19.98
N ASP A 71 -7.83 -6.91 19.07
CA ASP A 71 -7.98 -7.15 17.63
C ASP A 71 -6.76 -7.88 17.06
N LEU A 72 -5.55 -7.61 17.58
CA LEU A 72 -4.33 -8.33 17.21
C LEU A 72 -4.36 -9.82 17.59
N MET A 73 -5.21 -10.20 18.56
CA MET A 73 -5.27 -11.54 19.14
C MET A 73 -6.51 -12.32 18.70
N ASN A 74 -7.33 -11.76 17.81
CA ASN A 74 -8.60 -12.34 17.41
C ASN A 74 -8.61 -12.67 15.90
N PRO A 75 -8.28 -13.93 15.53
CA PRO A 75 -8.27 -14.34 14.13
C PRO A 75 -9.62 -14.24 13.41
N VAL A 76 -10.74 -14.28 14.14
CA VAL A 76 -12.07 -14.12 13.56
C VAL A 76 -12.33 -12.65 13.21
N ALA A 77 -11.93 -11.72 14.09
CA ALA A 77 -12.05 -10.29 13.82
C ALA A 77 -11.05 -9.82 12.75
N ALA A 78 -9.93 -10.51 12.60
CA ALA A 78 -8.93 -10.23 11.56
C ALA A 78 -9.51 -10.29 10.14
N CYS A 79 -10.38 -11.27 9.84
CA CYS A 79 -11.06 -11.41 8.54
C CYS A 79 -12.18 -10.37 8.31
N SER A 80 -12.13 -9.21 8.96
CA SER A 80 -13.05 -8.09 8.72
C SER A 80 -12.25 -6.81 8.49
N SER A 81 -12.43 -5.77 9.30
CA SER A 81 -11.66 -4.52 9.25
C SER A 81 -10.70 -4.36 10.44
N GLY A 82 -10.67 -5.32 11.37
CA GLY A 82 -10.02 -5.19 12.68
C GLY A 82 -8.50 -4.98 12.62
N LEU A 83 -7.84 -5.36 11.52
CA LEU A 83 -6.38 -5.25 11.37
C LEU A 83 -5.93 -4.17 10.39
N TRP A 84 -6.83 -3.38 9.80
CA TRP A 84 -6.44 -2.33 8.83
C TRP A 84 -5.37 -1.40 9.39
N GLY A 85 -5.57 -0.89 10.61
CA GLY A 85 -4.61 0.00 11.27
C GLY A 85 -3.27 -0.68 11.54
N ALA A 86 -3.26 -1.92 12.05
CA ALA A 86 -2.02 -2.63 12.30
C ALA A 86 -1.23 -2.91 11.00
N ILE A 87 -1.92 -3.34 9.94
CA ILE A 87 -1.29 -3.60 8.65
C ILE A 87 -0.81 -2.30 7.99
N HIS A 88 -1.54 -1.19 8.17
CA HIS A 88 -1.13 0.13 7.70
C HIS A 88 0.24 0.53 8.29
N GLU A 89 0.44 0.34 9.59
CA GLU A 89 1.73 0.60 10.24
C GLU A 89 2.85 -0.32 9.73
N LEU A 90 2.54 -1.59 9.45
CA LEU A 90 3.51 -2.50 8.81
C LEU A 90 3.85 -2.05 7.38
N GLY A 91 2.88 -1.49 6.66
CA GLY A 91 3.04 -0.88 5.35
C GLY A 91 4.01 0.30 5.38
N HIS A 92 3.98 1.14 6.41
CA HIS A 92 4.97 2.21 6.59
C HIS A 92 6.41 1.67 6.64
N ASN A 93 6.64 0.53 7.31
CA ASN A 93 7.97 -0.09 7.35
C ASN A 93 8.44 -0.64 6.00
N GLN A 94 7.52 -0.83 5.03
CA GLN A 94 7.86 -1.28 3.68
C GLN A 94 8.02 -0.14 2.67
N GLN A 95 7.59 1.08 3.01
CA GLN A 95 7.80 2.25 2.16
C GLN A 95 9.29 2.51 1.94
N ARG A 96 9.65 2.92 0.71
CA ARG A 96 11.04 3.23 0.36
C ARG A 96 11.14 4.56 -0.33
N VAL A 97 12.12 5.35 0.10
CA VAL A 97 12.42 6.69 -0.45
C VAL A 97 12.49 6.71 -1.98
N VAL A 98 12.91 5.62 -2.63
CA VAL A 98 13.08 5.55 -4.08
C VAL A 98 11.78 5.55 -4.90
N TRP A 99 10.63 5.18 -4.32
CA TRP A 99 9.32 5.22 -5.00
C TRP A 99 8.29 6.07 -4.27
N GLU A 100 8.65 6.65 -3.12
CA GLU A 100 7.80 7.58 -2.39
C GLU A 100 7.92 9.01 -2.91
N PHE A 101 6.80 9.75 -2.87
CA PHE A 101 6.68 11.17 -3.20
C PHE A 101 6.18 11.99 -1.99
N PRO A 102 6.94 12.10 -0.87
CA PRO A 102 6.48 12.84 0.30
C PRO A 102 6.18 14.32 0.02
N SER A 103 5.16 14.92 0.63
CA SER A 103 4.26 14.33 1.64
C SER A 103 3.07 13.55 1.08
N HIS A 104 2.87 13.52 -0.23
CA HIS A 104 1.68 12.94 -0.86
C HIS A 104 1.50 11.45 -0.54
N THR A 105 2.59 10.68 -0.58
CA THR A 105 2.53 9.22 -0.49
C THR A 105 2.68 8.67 0.92
N THR A 106 3.11 9.49 1.89
CA THR A 106 3.43 9.04 3.26
C THR A 106 2.28 8.24 3.87
N GLU A 107 1.06 8.75 3.82
CA GLU A 107 -0.16 8.09 4.35
C GLU A 107 -0.96 7.35 3.25
N CYS A 108 -0.37 7.17 2.07
CA CYS A 108 -1.05 6.61 0.90
C CYS A 108 -0.50 5.22 0.58
N THR A 109 0.79 5.10 0.24
CA THR A 109 1.33 3.83 -0.28
C THR A 109 1.45 2.77 0.81
N CYS A 110 1.54 3.15 2.09
CA CYS A 110 1.42 2.21 3.21
C CYS A 110 0.08 1.43 3.18
N ASN A 111 -1.00 2.05 2.71
CA ASN A 111 -2.30 1.39 2.57
C ASN A 111 -2.34 0.35 1.43
N LEU A 112 -1.34 0.30 0.53
CA LEU A 112 -1.25 -0.80 -0.45
C LEU A 112 -1.14 -2.15 0.26
N TRP A 113 -0.37 -2.20 1.36
CA TRP A 113 -0.27 -3.40 2.19
C TRP A 113 -1.58 -3.71 2.91
N SER A 114 -2.29 -2.69 3.41
CA SER A 114 -3.60 -2.89 4.02
C SER A 114 -4.58 -3.52 3.04
N VAL A 115 -4.68 -3.00 1.82
CA VAL A 115 -5.57 -3.58 0.80
C VAL A 115 -5.10 -4.99 0.42
N TYR A 116 -3.82 -5.17 0.12
CA TYR A 116 -3.26 -6.46 -0.32
C TYR A 116 -3.46 -7.58 0.68
N VAL A 117 -3.12 -7.36 1.95
CA VAL A 117 -3.23 -8.40 2.98
C VAL A 117 -4.68 -8.75 3.22
N HIS A 118 -5.59 -7.77 3.23
CA HIS A 118 -7.01 -8.08 3.40
C HIS A 118 -7.54 -8.92 2.24
N GLU A 119 -7.20 -8.58 1.01
CA GLU A 119 -7.64 -9.29 -0.20
C GLU A 119 -7.01 -10.68 -0.33
N GLU A 120 -5.68 -10.75 -0.37
CA GLU A 120 -4.94 -11.95 -0.78
C GLU A 120 -4.64 -12.92 0.38
N VAL A 121 -4.60 -12.41 1.62
CA VAL A 121 -4.26 -13.23 2.80
C VAL A 121 -5.49 -13.51 3.65
N LEU A 122 -6.31 -12.50 3.93
CA LEU A 122 -7.47 -12.63 4.81
C LEU A 122 -8.75 -13.01 4.07
N GLY A 123 -8.74 -13.00 2.72
CA GLY A 123 -9.88 -13.36 1.88
C GLY A 123 -11.04 -12.38 2.00
N VAL A 124 -10.75 -11.11 2.33
CA VAL A 124 -11.73 -10.04 2.48
C VAL A 124 -11.72 -9.20 1.22
N ASN A 125 -12.88 -9.08 0.57
CA ASN A 125 -13.00 -8.19 -0.60
C ASN A 125 -12.61 -6.76 -0.23
N GLN A 126 -11.95 -6.05 -1.15
CA GLN A 126 -11.44 -4.70 -0.88
C GLN A 126 -12.52 -3.75 -0.38
N ASP A 127 -13.74 -3.83 -0.90
CA ASP A 127 -14.88 -2.98 -0.53
C ASP A 127 -15.42 -3.25 0.89
N GLN A 128 -15.05 -4.39 1.49
CA GLN A 128 -15.38 -4.79 2.86
C GLN A 128 -14.22 -4.53 3.84
N ALA A 129 -12.99 -4.39 3.34
CA ALA A 129 -11.80 -4.18 4.16
C ALA A 129 -11.80 -2.81 4.86
N HIS A 130 -12.31 -1.76 4.21
CA HIS A 130 -12.41 -0.42 4.78
C HIS A 130 -13.51 0.42 4.10
N PRO A 131 -14.26 1.29 4.82
CA PRO A 131 -15.34 2.09 4.23
C PRO A 131 -14.90 2.98 3.05
N ASN A 132 -13.66 3.50 3.12
CA ASN A 132 -13.07 4.28 2.03
C ASN A 132 -12.74 3.47 0.77
N MET A 133 -12.77 2.13 0.81
CA MET A 133 -12.52 1.27 -0.34
C MET A 133 -13.80 0.89 -1.10
N VAL A 134 -14.97 1.24 -0.58
CA VAL A 134 -16.24 1.08 -1.29
C VAL A 134 -16.20 1.82 -2.62
N LEU A 135 -16.63 1.15 -3.70
CA LEU A 135 -16.53 1.66 -5.08
C LEU A 135 -17.10 3.08 -5.25
N ALA A 136 -18.24 3.38 -4.62
CA ALA A 136 -18.84 4.71 -4.69
C ALA A 136 -17.94 5.81 -4.09
N ASN A 137 -17.25 5.53 -2.98
CA ASN A 137 -16.32 6.46 -2.35
C ASN A 137 -15.05 6.64 -3.19
N ARG A 138 -14.54 5.54 -3.77
CA ARG A 138 -13.41 5.53 -4.71
C ARG A 138 -13.70 6.39 -5.94
N GLN A 139 -14.83 6.17 -6.60
CA GLN A 139 -15.28 6.93 -7.77
C GLN A 139 -15.53 8.40 -7.43
N SER A 140 -16.20 8.69 -6.30
CA SER A 140 -16.49 10.06 -5.88
C SER A 140 -15.21 10.86 -5.62
N ARG A 141 -14.15 10.24 -5.04
CA ARG A 141 -12.85 10.89 -4.89
C ARG A 141 -12.19 11.21 -6.23
N ALA A 142 -12.15 10.23 -7.14
CA ALA A 142 -11.53 10.44 -8.47
C ALA A 142 -12.25 11.55 -9.26
N GLU A 143 -13.58 11.54 -9.25
CA GLU A 143 -14.41 12.57 -9.88
C GLU A 143 -14.21 13.95 -9.22
N GLY A 144 -14.23 14.01 -7.89
CA GLY A 144 -14.03 15.25 -7.13
C GLY A 144 -12.67 15.88 -7.42
N TYR A 145 -11.60 15.09 -7.34
CA TYR A 145 -10.25 15.56 -7.65
C TYR A 145 -10.11 16.06 -9.09
N ALA A 146 -10.75 15.38 -10.06
CA ALA A 146 -10.78 15.83 -11.44
C ALA A 146 -11.51 17.18 -11.60
N LYS A 147 -12.68 17.34 -10.95
CA LYS A 147 -13.48 18.59 -10.98
C LYS A 147 -12.77 19.77 -10.33
N GLU A 148 -11.96 19.53 -9.30
CA GLU A 148 -11.15 20.54 -8.62
C GLU A 148 -9.88 20.92 -9.40
N GLY A 149 -9.75 20.47 -10.65
CA GLY A 149 -8.68 20.87 -11.55
C GLY A 149 -7.41 20.02 -11.41
N ARG A 150 -7.48 18.86 -10.77
CA ARG A 150 -6.36 17.90 -10.64
C ARG A 150 -5.15 18.54 -9.96
N ASN A 151 -5.40 19.37 -8.95
CA ASN A 151 -4.35 20.07 -8.22
C ASN A 151 -3.52 19.07 -7.42
N LEU A 152 -2.27 18.84 -7.85
CA LEU A 152 -1.38 17.89 -7.20
C LEU A 152 -1.16 18.18 -5.70
N ALA A 153 -1.31 19.43 -5.25
CA ALA A 153 -1.25 19.75 -3.82
C ALA A 153 -2.35 19.07 -2.97
N SER A 154 -3.48 18.73 -3.59
CA SER A 154 -4.60 17.99 -2.99
C SER A 154 -4.57 16.48 -3.32
N TRP A 155 -3.51 16.01 -4.00
CA TRP A 155 -3.30 14.59 -4.26
C TRP A 155 -2.58 13.97 -3.05
N ASP A 156 -3.32 13.59 -2.03
CA ASP A 156 -2.78 13.02 -0.79
C ASP A 156 -3.60 11.80 -0.31
N MET A 157 -3.02 11.02 0.61
CA MET A 157 -3.66 9.90 1.32
C MET A 157 -4.61 9.07 0.43
N TRP A 158 -5.93 9.23 0.59
CA TRP A 158 -6.95 8.46 -0.11
C TRP A 158 -7.11 8.84 -1.59
N VAL A 159 -6.91 10.12 -1.93
CA VAL A 159 -6.95 10.59 -3.32
C VAL A 159 -5.74 10.03 -4.06
N ALA A 160 -4.56 10.08 -3.43
CA ALA A 160 -3.37 9.48 -3.97
C ALA A 160 -3.50 7.96 -4.11
N LEU A 161 -4.06 7.28 -3.10
CA LEU A 161 -4.25 5.83 -3.11
C LEU A 161 -5.11 5.38 -4.28
N GLU A 162 -6.13 6.14 -4.65
CA GLU A 162 -7.00 5.80 -5.79
C GLU A 162 -6.24 5.69 -7.12
N THR A 163 -5.17 6.48 -7.31
CA THR A 163 -4.29 6.33 -8.48
C THR A 163 -3.68 4.93 -8.56
N TYR A 164 -3.24 4.39 -7.42
CA TYR A 164 -2.66 3.05 -7.35
C TYR A 164 -3.74 1.97 -7.43
N MET A 165 -4.90 2.18 -6.82
CA MET A 165 -6.00 1.21 -6.91
C MET A 165 -6.52 1.05 -8.33
N GLN A 166 -6.59 2.12 -9.13
CA GLN A 166 -6.93 2.00 -10.56
C GLN A 166 -5.88 1.22 -11.37
N LEU A 167 -4.60 1.30 -10.98
CA LEU A 167 -3.56 0.44 -11.57
C LEU A 167 -3.75 -1.02 -11.12
N GLN A 168 -4.11 -1.25 -9.85
CA GLN A 168 -4.34 -2.60 -9.32
C GLN A 168 -5.58 -3.24 -9.97
N ASP A 169 -6.70 -2.52 -10.10
CA ASP A 169 -7.91 -3.00 -10.76
C ASP A 169 -7.62 -3.47 -12.21
N GLN A 170 -6.70 -2.79 -12.91
CA GLN A 170 -6.38 -3.06 -14.31
C GLN A 170 -5.26 -4.09 -14.51
N PHE A 171 -4.22 -4.04 -13.68
CA PHE A 171 -2.96 -4.78 -13.89
C PHE A 171 -2.62 -5.76 -12.77
N VAL A 172 -3.47 -5.86 -11.76
CA VAL A 172 -3.39 -6.74 -10.58
C VAL A 172 -2.09 -6.58 -9.77
N TRP A 173 -1.99 -7.29 -8.65
CA TRP A 173 -0.88 -7.16 -7.70
C TRP A 173 0.48 -7.59 -8.24
N ASP A 174 0.51 -8.50 -9.24
CA ASP A 174 1.77 -8.95 -9.86
C ASP A 174 2.55 -7.79 -10.50
N ALA A 175 1.86 -6.80 -11.07
CA ALA A 175 2.50 -5.60 -11.60
C ALA A 175 3.23 -4.80 -10.51
N PHE A 176 2.59 -4.62 -9.35
CA PHE A 176 3.19 -3.93 -8.20
C PHE A 176 4.42 -4.65 -7.68
N LYS A 177 4.33 -5.98 -7.51
CA LYS A 177 5.45 -6.81 -7.06
C LYS A 177 6.66 -6.69 -8.00
N LYS A 178 6.44 -6.73 -9.31
CA LYS A 178 7.49 -6.53 -10.32
C LYS A 178 8.11 -5.13 -10.26
N VAL A 179 7.29 -4.10 -10.10
CA VAL A 179 7.77 -2.71 -9.96
C VAL A 179 8.61 -2.55 -8.69
N PHE A 180 8.13 -2.99 -7.54
CA PHE A 180 8.89 -2.91 -6.29
C PHE A 180 10.19 -3.73 -6.35
N ALA A 181 10.15 -4.91 -6.96
CA ALA A 181 11.34 -5.72 -7.21
C ALA A 181 12.39 -4.98 -8.06
N ALA A 182 11.96 -4.28 -9.11
CA ALA A 182 12.85 -3.49 -9.94
C ALA A 182 13.54 -2.38 -9.13
N TYR A 183 12.79 -1.68 -8.28
CA TYR A 183 13.33 -0.62 -7.44
C TYR A 183 14.34 -1.08 -6.39
N HIS A 184 14.30 -2.33 -5.92
CA HIS A 184 15.30 -2.85 -4.96
C HIS A 184 16.73 -2.80 -5.48
N THR A 185 16.90 -2.87 -6.80
CA THR A 185 18.22 -2.85 -7.46
C THR A 185 18.47 -1.59 -8.28
N MET A 186 17.47 -0.70 -8.35
CA MET A 186 17.54 0.50 -9.17
C MET A 186 18.51 1.52 -8.57
N GLN A 187 19.37 2.06 -9.43
CA GLN A 187 20.34 3.10 -9.09
C GLN A 187 19.94 4.42 -9.74
N ASN A 188 20.49 5.53 -9.24
CA ASN A 188 20.29 6.87 -9.80
C ASN A 188 18.82 7.33 -9.83
N VAL A 189 18.03 6.88 -8.86
CA VAL A 189 16.67 7.37 -8.63
C VAL A 189 16.72 8.87 -8.28
N PRO A 190 15.92 9.73 -8.93
CA PRO A 190 15.84 11.14 -8.60
C PRO A 190 15.47 11.38 -7.14
N ASN A 191 15.98 12.47 -6.55
CA ASN A 191 15.67 12.82 -5.17
C ASN A 191 14.42 13.71 -5.02
N ASP A 192 13.95 14.31 -6.11
CA ASP A 192 12.75 15.16 -6.15
C ASP A 192 11.51 14.39 -6.64
N ASN A 193 10.32 14.79 -6.17
CA ASN A 193 9.06 14.13 -6.50
C ASN A 193 8.78 14.11 -8.00
N GLN A 194 9.05 15.21 -8.71
CA GLN A 194 8.78 15.27 -10.15
C GLN A 194 9.63 14.25 -10.91
N GLY A 195 10.92 14.16 -10.60
CA GLY A 195 11.82 13.16 -11.16
C GLY A 195 11.34 11.74 -10.86
N LYS A 196 10.97 11.46 -9.60
CA LYS A 196 10.49 10.13 -9.21
C LYS A 196 9.16 9.74 -9.86
N MET A 197 8.20 10.66 -9.99
CA MET A 197 6.93 10.42 -10.68
C MET A 197 7.15 10.05 -12.16
N ASN A 198 8.09 10.72 -12.83
CA ASN A 198 8.46 10.38 -14.20
C ASN A 198 9.13 9.00 -14.27
N LEU A 199 10.10 8.74 -13.38
CA LEU A 199 10.75 7.42 -13.31
C LEU A 199 9.75 6.30 -12.99
N TYR A 200 8.75 6.57 -12.15
CA TYR A 200 7.70 5.61 -11.84
C TYR A 200 6.86 5.28 -13.07
N ALA A 201 6.48 6.29 -13.87
CA ALA A 201 5.83 6.07 -15.16
C ALA A 201 6.72 5.27 -16.13
N GLU A 202 8.02 5.57 -16.17
CA GLU A 202 9.02 4.84 -16.99
C GLU A 202 9.26 3.40 -16.51
N THR A 203 9.02 3.11 -15.23
CA THR A 203 9.21 1.77 -14.64
C THR A 203 7.96 0.91 -14.76
N PHE A 204 6.79 1.49 -14.45
CA PHE A 204 5.52 0.77 -14.45
C PHE A 204 5.03 0.46 -15.86
N SER A 205 5.15 1.42 -16.78
CA SER A 205 4.67 1.27 -18.17
C SER A 205 5.22 0.03 -18.90
N PRO A 206 6.55 -0.20 -18.95
CA PRO A 206 7.08 -1.43 -19.56
C PRO A 206 6.71 -2.68 -18.76
N THR A 207 6.58 -2.59 -17.43
CA THR A 207 6.17 -3.73 -16.58
C THR A 207 4.79 -4.26 -16.96
N VAL A 208 3.88 -3.38 -17.41
CA VAL A 208 2.53 -3.75 -17.85
C VAL A 208 2.34 -3.68 -19.36
N GLU A 209 3.42 -3.48 -20.11
CA GLU A 209 3.42 -3.39 -21.57
C GLU A 209 2.42 -2.36 -22.13
N ARG A 210 2.23 -1.25 -21.42
CA ARG A 210 1.33 -0.15 -21.82
C ARG A 210 1.97 1.19 -21.51
N ASN A 211 1.79 2.16 -22.38
CA ASN A 211 2.16 3.54 -22.08
C ASN A 211 1.14 4.15 -21.12
N LEU A 212 1.54 4.33 -19.86
CA LEU A 212 0.73 4.89 -18.77
C LEU A 212 0.85 6.41 -18.64
N ALA A 213 1.62 7.09 -19.50
CA ALA A 213 1.80 8.53 -19.42
C ALA A 213 0.47 9.32 -19.45
N PRO A 214 -0.52 8.98 -20.31
CA PRO A 214 -1.80 9.68 -20.29
C PRO A 214 -2.56 9.50 -18.98
N PHE A 215 -2.50 8.31 -18.39
CA PHE A 215 -3.14 8.02 -17.10
C PHE A 215 -2.54 8.87 -15.97
N PHE A 216 -1.21 8.91 -15.84
CA PHE A 216 -0.57 9.72 -14.81
C PHE A 216 -0.81 11.23 -15.04
N LYS A 217 -0.83 11.69 -16.28
CA LYS A 217 -1.23 13.08 -16.60
C LYS A 217 -2.67 13.38 -16.19
N ALA A 218 -3.59 12.43 -16.37
CA ALA A 218 -4.99 12.59 -15.95
C ALA A 218 -5.14 12.68 -14.42
N TRP A 219 -4.17 12.17 -13.66
CA TRP A 219 -4.03 12.37 -12.21
C TRP A 219 -3.25 13.65 -11.82
N GLY A 220 -2.87 14.49 -12.78
CA GLY A 220 -2.16 15.75 -12.54
C GLY A 220 -0.65 15.59 -12.33
N TRP A 221 -0.07 14.41 -12.58
CA TRP A 221 1.37 14.23 -12.45
C TRP A 221 2.13 15.02 -13.54
N PRO A 222 3.28 15.63 -13.20
CA PRO A 222 4.09 16.44 -14.11
C PRO A 222 4.95 15.57 -15.05
N ILE A 223 4.30 14.72 -15.85
CA ILE A 223 4.96 13.85 -16.84
C ILE A 223 5.57 14.71 -17.95
N LYS A 224 6.89 14.59 -18.12
CA LYS A 224 7.69 15.36 -19.07
C LYS A 224 7.58 14.77 -20.49
N PRO A 225 7.75 15.59 -21.54
CA PRO A 225 7.76 15.10 -22.92
C PRO A 225 8.80 13.99 -23.18
N ALA A 226 9.97 14.07 -22.55
CA ALA A 226 11.01 13.04 -22.66
C ALA A 226 10.56 11.67 -22.14
N THR A 227 9.71 11.65 -21.10
CA THR A 227 9.12 10.42 -20.56
C THR A 227 8.13 9.82 -21.57
N GLU A 228 7.31 10.66 -22.19
CA GLU A 228 6.36 10.22 -23.23
C GLU A 228 7.08 9.67 -24.46
N GLU A 229 8.17 10.31 -24.88
CA GLU A 229 9.01 9.86 -25.99
C GLU A 229 9.60 8.47 -25.70
N LYS A 230 10.15 8.25 -24.50
CA LYS A 230 10.65 6.92 -24.09
C LYS A 230 9.57 5.84 -24.12
N LEU A 231 8.33 6.20 -23.77
CA LEU A 231 7.20 5.29 -23.71
C LEU A 231 6.43 5.15 -25.04
N SER A 232 6.82 5.89 -26.07
CA SER A 232 6.09 5.99 -27.35
C SER A 232 5.98 4.66 -28.11
N ASN A 233 6.89 3.72 -27.87
CA ASN A 233 6.88 2.39 -28.49
C ASN A 233 5.87 1.42 -27.86
N LEU A 234 5.27 1.77 -26.71
CA LEU A 234 4.28 0.94 -26.03
C LEU A 234 2.85 1.33 -26.44
N PRO A 235 1.91 0.37 -26.53
CA PRO A 235 0.50 0.68 -26.77
C PRO A 235 -0.06 1.61 -25.70
N VAL A 236 -0.69 2.70 -26.13
CA VAL A 236 -1.25 3.71 -25.22
C VAL A 236 -2.46 3.15 -24.47
N TRP A 237 -2.48 3.30 -23.15
CA TRP A 237 -3.67 3.00 -22.34
C TRP A 237 -4.63 4.18 -22.35
N SER A 238 -5.37 4.35 -23.45
CA SER A 238 -6.26 5.51 -23.66
C SER A 238 -7.62 5.39 -22.96
N ASN A 239 -8.08 4.18 -22.67
CA ASN A 239 -9.34 3.91 -21.99
C ASN A 239 -9.17 3.79 -20.46
N HIS A 240 -8.20 4.51 -19.89
CA HIS A 240 -7.96 4.50 -18.45
C HIS A 240 -9.13 5.13 -17.67
N PRO A 241 -9.36 4.77 -16.39
CA PRO A 241 -10.54 5.21 -15.65
C PRO A 241 -10.71 6.74 -15.58
N MET A 242 -9.61 7.49 -15.45
CA MET A 242 -9.68 8.96 -15.42
C MET A 242 -10.11 9.63 -16.74
N ALA A 243 -10.14 8.90 -17.87
CA ALA A 243 -10.49 9.47 -19.17
C ALA A 243 -11.96 9.94 -19.22
N GLN A 244 -12.82 9.36 -18.38
CA GLN A 244 -14.23 9.75 -18.26
C GLN A 244 -14.42 11.14 -17.62
N TYR A 245 -13.40 11.66 -16.94
CA TYR A 245 -13.40 12.99 -16.33
C TYR A 245 -12.53 13.99 -17.11
N GLY A 246 -12.19 13.64 -18.37
CA GLY A 246 -11.31 14.38 -19.28
C GLY A 246 -11.81 15.78 -19.58
#